data_AF-A0A5J5N9H2-F1
#
_entry.id   AF-A0A5J5N9H2-F1
#
_cell.length_a   1.000
_cell.length_b   1.000
_cell.length_c   1.000
_cell.angle_alpha   90.00
_cell.angle_beta   90.00
_cell.angle_gamma   90.00
#
_symmetry.space_group_name_H-M   'P 1'
#
loop_
_entity.id
_entity.type
_entity.pdbx_description
1 polymer ?
#
loop_
_entity_poly.entity_id
_entity_poly.type
_entity_poly.pdbx_seq_one_letter_code
_entity_poly.pdbx_strand_id
1 'polypeptide(L)'
;MYIWLAQKHTRCTYGLSFRLRFSIFTAIVGDITPSCGVPKEEKSRREQAALTEMCKILGGGMRAEEIQELWLEYENNASLEANLVKDFDKVELILQALEYELEHGKVLNEFFLSTEGKFQTEIGKSWAREINSRRNSILAEKRKGPK
;
A
#
# COMPACT_ATOMS: atom_id res chain seq x y z
N MET A 1 5.49 13.06 8.77
CA MET A 1 5.77 14.28 7.96
C MET A 1 7.08 14.14 7.16
N TYR A 2 7.33 13.01 6.47
CA TYR A 2 8.61 12.78 5.76
C TYR A 2 8.49 11.99 4.43
N ILE A 3 7.34 12.07 3.74
CA ILE A 3 7.16 11.50 2.37
C ILE A 3 6.96 12.62 1.34
N TRP A 4 7.56 13.80 1.55
CA TRP A 4 7.42 14.92 0.60
C TRP A 4 8.61 15.08 -0.35
N LEU A 5 9.72 14.37 -0.13
CA LEU A 5 10.98 14.63 -0.85
C LEU A 5 11.28 13.72 -2.05
N ALA A 6 10.49 12.68 -2.32
CA ALA A 6 10.71 11.78 -3.46
C ALA A 6 9.98 12.21 -4.77
N GLN A 7 9.43 13.43 -4.81
CA GLN A 7 8.46 13.84 -5.82
C GLN A 7 9.04 14.69 -6.97
N LYS A 8 10.27 14.45 -7.43
CA LYS A 8 10.89 15.30 -8.46
C LYS A 8 11.11 14.71 -9.86
N HIS A 9 10.88 13.42 -10.15
CA HIS A 9 11.15 12.93 -11.51
C HIS A 9 10.23 11.89 -12.15
N THR A 10 9.01 11.71 -11.62
CA THR A 10 7.94 11.00 -12.31
C THR A 10 6.67 11.83 -12.19
N ARG A 11 5.77 11.84 -13.19
CA ARG A 11 4.47 12.53 -13.10
C ARG A 11 3.61 11.88 -11.99
N CYS A 12 3.89 12.23 -10.73
CA CYS A 12 3.33 11.66 -9.51
C CYS A 12 1.91 12.14 -9.19
N THR A 13 1.26 12.91 -10.07
CA THR A 13 -0.11 13.40 -9.84
C THR A 13 -1.11 12.25 -9.78
N TYR A 14 -0.92 11.21 -10.60
CA TYR A 14 -1.83 10.07 -10.65
C TYR A 14 -1.64 9.11 -9.47
N GLY A 15 -0.41 8.79 -9.07
CA GLY A 15 -0.15 7.88 -7.94
C GLY A 15 -0.64 8.41 -6.59
N LEU A 16 -0.53 9.72 -6.34
CA LEU A 16 -1.06 10.35 -5.12
C LEU A 16 -2.59 10.40 -5.13
N SER A 17 -3.18 10.70 -6.29
CA SER A 17 -4.64 10.66 -6.48
C SER A 17 -5.20 9.24 -6.34
N PHE A 18 -4.44 8.23 -6.79
CA PHE A 18 -4.78 6.82 -6.64
C PHE A 18 -4.79 6.38 -5.18
N ARG A 19 -3.80 6.78 -4.38
CA ARG A 19 -3.71 6.43 -2.96
C ARG A 19 -4.78 7.12 -2.12
N LEU A 20 -5.08 8.39 -2.41
CA LEU A 20 -6.19 9.10 -1.78
C LEU A 20 -7.54 8.47 -2.14
N ARG A 21 -7.71 8.08 -3.41
CA ARG A 21 -8.91 7.37 -3.86
C ARG A 21 -9.02 5.97 -3.25
N PHE A 22 -7.96 5.21 -3.18
CA PHE A 22 -7.99 3.90 -2.52
C PHE A 22 -8.35 4.01 -1.03
N SER A 23 -7.75 4.98 -0.33
CA SER A 23 -8.05 5.25 1.08
C SER A 23 -9.53 5.55 1.35
N ILE A 24 -10.23 6.27 0.45
CA ILE A 24 -11.69 6.50 0.62
C ILE A 24 -12.53 5.23 0.42
N PHE A 25 -12.10 4.27 -0.42
CA PHE A 25 -12.81 3.00 -0.56
C PHE A 25 -12.60 2.10 0.66
N THR A 26 -11.36 2.00 1.15
CA THR A 26 -11.03 1.26 2.38
C THR A 26 -11.72 1.86 3.61
N ALA A 27 -11.92 3.19 3.65
CA ALA A 27 -12.67 3.86 4.71
C ALA A 27 -14.18 3.51 4.73
N ILE A 28 -14.76 3.11 3.59
CA ILE A 28 -16.20 2.78 3.50
C ILE A 28 -16.45 1.28 3.64
N VAL A 29 -15.59 0.45 3.06
CA VAL A 29 -15.72 -1.02 3.13
C VAL A 29 -15.21 -1.56 4.47
N GLY A 30 -14.35 -0.79 5.15
CA GLY A 30 -13.56 -1.25 6.28
C GLY A 30 -12.26 -1.91 5.83
N ASP A 31 -11.24 -1.87 6.68
CA ASP A 31 -9.94 -2.50 6.42
C ASP A 31 -10.06 -4.03 6.53
N ILE A 32 -10.46 -4.69 5.44
CA ILE A 32 -10.55 -6.15 5.34
C ILE A 32 -9.13 -6.70 5.19
N THR A 33 -8.52 -7.02 6.33
CA THR A 33 -7.20 -7.63 6.40
C THR A 33 -7.26 -9.14 6.14
N PRO A 34 -6.15 -9.77 5.71
CA PRO A 34 -6.10 -11.23 5.50
C PRO A 34 -6.49 -12.07 6.73
N SER A 35 -6.40 -11.52 7.94
CA SER A 35 -6.83 -12.19 9.17
C SER A 35 -8.36 -12.32 9.29
N CYS A 36 -9.13 -11.55 8.51
CA CYS A 36 -10.58 -11.66 8.45
C CYS A 36 -11.07 -12.92 7.72
N GLY A 37 -10.19 -13.65 7.01
CA GLY A 37 -10.55 -14.89 6.30
C GLY A 37 -11.50 -14.69 5.11
N VAL A 38 -11.65 -13.46 4.63
CA VAL A 38 -12.52 -13.12 3.48
C VAL A 38 -11.79 -13.46 2.19
N PRO A 39 -12.37 -14.29 1.30
CA PRO A 39 -11.80 -14.55 -0.03
C PRO A 39 -11.62 -13.27 -0.83
N LYS A 40 -10.59 -13.24 -1.68
CA LYS A 40 -10.26 -12.06 -2.49
C LYS A 40 -11.44 -11.61 -3.36
N GLU A 41 -12.18 -12.57 -3.91
CA GLU A 41 -13.34 -12.34 -4.77
C GLU A 41 -14.47 -11.63 -4.00
N GLU A 42 -14.70 -12.03 -2.75
CA GLU A 42 -15.73 -11.42 -1.91
C GLU A 42 -15.31 -10.03 -1.42
N LYS A 43 -14.01 -9.82 -1.14
CA LYS A 43 -13.46 -8.48 -0.86
C LYS A 43 -13.66 -7.56 -2.07
N SER A 44 -13.26 -8.01 -3.26
CA SER A 44 -13.38 -7.26 -4.50
C SER A 44 -14.84 -6.89 -4.80
N ARG A 45 -15.78 -7.84 -4.61
CA ARG A 45 -17.22 -7.60 -4.77
C ARG A 45 -17.76 -6.52 -3.82
N ARG A 46 -17.33 -6.54 -2.55
CA ARG A 46 -17.73 -5.54 -1.55
C ARG A 46 -17.17 -4.16 -1.88
N GLU A 47 -15.90 -4.11 -2.30
CA GLU A 47 -15.24 -2.88 -2.73
C GLU A 47 -15.91 -2.26 -3.96
N GLN A 48 -16.26 -3.09 -4.95
CA GLN A 48 -16.99 -2.65 -6.13
C GLN A 48 -18.40 -2.12 -5.79
N ALA A 49 -19.10 -2.75 -4.86
CA ALA A 49 -20.41 -2.29 -4.41
C ALA A 49 -20.32 -0.91 -3.71
N ALA A 50 -19.34 -0.73 -2.83
CA ALA A 50 -19.12 0.55 -2.15
C ALA A 50 -18.70 1.66 -3.12
N LEU A 51 -17.83 1.35 -4.08
CA LEU A 51 -17.45 2.24 -5.17
C LEU A 51 -18.67 2.69 -5.98
N THR A 52 -19.53 1.75 -6.35
CA THR A 52 -20.76 2.04 -7.10
C THR A 52 -21.67 2.98 -6.32
N GLU A 53 -21.82 2.76 -5.01
CA GLU A 53 -22.67 3.62 -4.17
C GLU A 53 -22.08 5.02 -4.00
N MET A 54 -20.76 5.13 -3.82
CA MET A 54 -20.09 6.44 -3.83
C MET A 54 -20.26 7.18 -5.15
N CYS A 55 -20.13 6.50 -6.28
CA CYS A 55 -20.35 7.09 -7.59
C CYS A 55 -21.77 7.68 -7.73
N LYS A 56 -22.78 7.06 -7.09
CA LYS A 56 -24.15 7.62 -7.03
C LYS A 56 -24.23 8.84 -6.12
N ILE A 57 -23.62 8.80 -4.94
CA ILE A 57 -23.60 9.92 -3.98
C ILE A 57 -22.92 11.15 -4.58
N LEU A 58 -21.85 10.96 -5.35
CA LEU A 58 -21.10 12.03 -6.01
C LEU A 58 -21.86 12.66 -7.21
N GLY A 59 -23.11 12.24 -7.46
CA GLY A 59 -23.98 12.81 -8.49
C GLY A 59 -23.80 12.20 -9.89
N GLY A 60 -23.03 11.11 -10.01
CA GLY A 60 -22.79 10.44 -11.28
C GLY A 60 -22.00 11.28 -12.30
N GLY A 61 -22.08 10.87 -13.58
CA GLY A 61 -21.41 11.54 -14.71
C GLY A 61 -19.98 11.08 -14.97
N MET A 62 -19.27 11.78 -15.88
CA MET A 62 -17.93 11.39 -16.37
C MET A 62 -16.91 11.12 -15.26
N ARG A 63 -16.97 11.84 -14.13
CA ARG A 63 -16.05 11.63 -13.01
C ARG A 63 -16.29 10.31 -12.27
N ALA A 64 -17.55 9.87 -12.17
CA ALA A 64 -17.89 8.61 -11.55
C ALA A 64 -17.43 7.42 -12.42
N GLU A 65 -17.54 7.56 -13.74
CA GLU A 65 -17.05 6.59 -14.72
C GLU A 65 -15.52 6.48 -14.67
N GLU A 66 -14.80 7.61 -14.70
CA GLU A 66 -13.33 7.65 -14.57
C GLU A 66 -12.86 6.95 -13.29
N ILE A 67 -13.55 7.16 -12.17
CA ILE A 67 -13.20 6.52 -10.90
C ILE A 67 -13.41 4.99 -10.94
N GLN A 68 -14.46 4.51 -11.61
CA GLN A 68 -14.70 3.07 -11.79
C GLN A 68 -13.65 2.43 -12.69
N GLU A 69 -13.29 3.08 -13.79
CA GLU A 69 -12.25 2.62 -14.71
C GLU A 69 -10.89 2.53 -14.01
N LEU A 70 -10.52 3.56 -13.25
CA LEU A 70 -9.30 3.56 -12.45
C LEU A 70 -9.30 2.43 -11.41
N TRP A 71 -10.42 2.19 -10.72
CA TRP A 71 -10.51 1.07 -9.77
C TRP A 71 -10.33 -0.28 -10.47
N LEU A 72 -10.93 -0.46 -11.64
CA LEU A 72 -10.79 -1.69 -12.42
C LEU A 72 -9.35 -1.90 -12.91
N GLU A 73 -8.70 -0.83 -13.36
CA GLU A 73 -7.29 -0.82 -13.75
C GLU A 73 -6.37 -1.23 -12.58
N TYR A 74 -6.66 -0.71 -11.39
CA TYR A 74 -5.99 -1.11 -10.16
C TYR A 74 -6.13 -2.59 -9.88
N GLU A 75 -7.36 -3.07 -9.80
CA GLU A 75 -7.68 -4.42 -9.36
C GLU A 75 -7.03 -5.45 -10.29
N ASN A 76 -7.04 -5.17 -11.60
CA ASN A 76 -6.47 -6.01 -12.64
C ASN A 76 -4.95 -5.91 -12.82
N ASN A 77 -4.24 -5.01 -12.12
CA ASN A 77 -2.80 -4.76 -12.34
C ASN A 77 -2.49 -4.35 -13.79
N ALA A 78 -3.42 -3.63 -14.42
CA ALA A 78 -3.38 -3.41 -15.87
C ALA A 78 -2.35 -2.35 -16.31
N SER A 79 -1.88 -1.49 -15.39
CA SER A 79 -0.93 -0.41 -15.67
C SER A 79 0.30 -0.45 -14.77
N LEU A 80 1.35 0.25 -15.20
CA LEU A 80 2.55 0.44 -14.39
C LEU A 80 2.24 1.22 -13.11
N GLU A 81 1.32 2.20 -13.21
CA GLU A 81 0.83 3.01 -12.12
C GLU A 81 0.10 2.16 -11.07
N ALA A 82 -0.79 1.25 -11.49
CA ALA A 82 -1.46 0.31 -10.60
C ALA A 82 -0.46 -0.57 -9.84
N ASN A 83 0.54 -1.08 -10.55
CA ASN A 83 1.60 -1.92 -9.97
C ASN A 83 2.46 -1.13 -8.99
N LEU A 84 2.79 0.12 -9.33
CA LEU A 84 3.54 1.02 -8.46
C LEU A 84 2.77 1.37 -7.18
N VAL A 85 1.47 1.66 -7.30
CA VAL A 85 0.61 1.96 -6.14
C VAL A 85 0.51 0.73 -5.22
N LYS A 86 0.37 -0.48 -5.77
CA LYS A 86 0.38 -1.72 -4.98
C LYS A 86 1.72 -2.02 -4.33
N ASP A 87 2.82 -1.61 -4.94
CA ASP A 87 4.14 -1.72 -4.32
C ASP A 87 4.31 -0.70 -3.19
N PHE A 88 3.82 0.54 -3.37
CA PHE A 88 3.85 1.56 -2.33
C PHE A 88 3.02 1.19 -1.10
N ASP A 89 1.89 0.51 -1.29
CA ASP A 89 1.10 -0.05 -0.18
C ASP A 89 1.94 -1.03 0.67
N LYS A 90 2.64 -1.97 0.03
CA LYS A 90 3.53 -2.92 0.71
C LYS A 90 4.76 -2.25 1.32
N VAL A 91 5.36 -1.27 0.64
CA VAL A 91 6.50 -0.51 1.18
C VAL A 91 6.08 0.22 2.44
N GLU A 92 4.89 0.81 2.45
CA GLU A 92 4.42 1.54 3.62
C GLU A 92 4.11 0.62 4.80
N LEU A 93 3.54 -0.56 4.54
CA LEU A 93 3.34 -1.60 5.56
C LEU A 93 4.65 -1.98 6.27
N ILE A 94 5.73 -2.26 5.53
CA ILE A 94 7.01 -2.63 6.14
C ILE A 94 7.73 -1.45 6.79
N LEU A 95 7.48 -0.22 6.32
CA LEU A 95 8.02 0.99 6.94
C LEU A 95 7.37 1.22 8.31
N GLN A 96 6.03 1.14 8.38
CA GLN A 96 5.30 1.22 9.64
C GLN A 96 5.72 0.11 10.62
N ALA A 97 5.89 -1.11 10.12
CA ALA A 97 6.40 -2.22 10.94
C ALA A 97 7.79 -1.88 11.52
N LEU A 98 8.71 -1.37 10.71
CA LEU A 98 10.05 -0.96 11.17
C LEU A 98 9.99 0.12 12.24
N GLU A 99 9.19 1.17 12.05
CA GLU A 99 8.99 2.25 13.02
C GLU A 99 8.45 1.69 14.36
N TYR A 100 7.50 0.76 14.29
CA TYR A 100 6.95 0.12 15.48
C TYR A 100 7.97 -0.77 16.21
N GLU A 101 8.82 -1.51 15.48
CA GLU A 101 9.93 -2.28 16.07
C GLU A 101 10.98 -1.39 16.77
N LEU A 102 11.18 -0.18 16.24
CA LEU A 102 12.09 0.81 16.81
C LEU A 102 11.55 1.41 18.10
N GLU A 103 10.29 1.85 18.10
CA GLU A 103 9.66 2.50 19.24
C GLU A 103 9.32 1.53 20.39
N HIS A 104 8.81 0.34 20.05
CA HIS A 104 8.24 -0.58 21.04
C HIS A 104 9.12 -1.81 21.28
N GLY A 105 10.23 -1.95 20.55
CA GLY A 105 11.18 -3.06 20.72
C GLY A 105 10.64 -4.44 20.34
N LYS A 106 9.46 -4.52 19.70
CA LYS A 106 8.90 -5.78 19.22
C LYS A 106 9.57 -6.23 17.92
N VAL A 107 9.44 -7.50 17.58
CA VAL A 107 9.90 -8.06 16.30
C VAL A 107 8.69 -8.47 15.49
N LEU A 108 8.45 -7.79 14.38
CA LEU A 108 7.31 -7.90 13.48
C LEU A 108 7.71 -8.58 12.16
N ASN A 109 8.49 -9.67 12.27
CA ASN A 109 9.01 -10.44 11.12
C ASN A 109 7.93 -10.84 10.11
N GLU A 110 6.73 -11.15 10.58
CA GLU A 110 5.61 -11.57 9.73
C GLU A 110 5.27 -10.56 8.63
N PHE A 111 5.35 -9.25 8.91
CA PHE A 111 5.04 -8.20 7.94
C PHE A 111 6.09 -8.15 6.81
N PHE A 112 7.36 -8.31 7.15
CA PHE A 112 8.45 -8.34 6.17
C PHE A 112 8.40 -9.60 5.30
N LEU A 113 8.18 -10.77 5.92
CA LEU A 113 8.02 -12.03 5.19
C LEU A 113 6.77 -12.00 4.30
N SER A 114 5.70 -11.35 4.74
CA SER A 114 4.46 -11.25 3.97
C SER A 114 4.63 -10.44 2.67
N THR A 115 5.66 -9.61 2.55
CA THR A 115 5.91 -8.75 1.37
C THR A 115 7.07 -9.24 0.50
N GLU A 116 7.85 -10.21 0.97
CA GLU A 116 9.00 -10.76 0.25
C GLU A 116 8.57 -11.37 -1.09
N GLY A 117 9.26 -11.00 -2.18
CA GLY A 117 8.94 -11.46 -3.53
C GLY A 117 7.64 -10.90 -4.14
N LYS A 118 6.90 -10.04 -3.43
CA LYS A 118 5.61 -9.48 -3.91
C LYS A 118 5.72 -8.09 -4.55
N PHE A 119 6.92 -7.52 -4.60
CA PHE A 119 7.20 -6.25 -5.27
C PHE A 119 7.39 -6.46 -6.76
N GLN A 120 6.64 -5.72 -7.57
CA GLN A 120 6.61 -5.91 -9.03
C GLN A 120 7.56 -4.95 -9.74
N THR A 121 7.57 -3.68 -9.32
CA THR A 121 8.34 -2.59 -9.91
C THR A 121 9.76 -2.52 -9.35
N GLU A 122 10.70 -2.04 -10.17
CA GLU A 122 12.09 -1.83 -9.71
C GLU A 122 12.19 -0.78 -8.60
N ILE A 123 11.31 0.23 -8.61
CA ILE A 123 11.22 1.25 -7.55
C ILE A 123 10.79 0.58 -6.24
N GLY A 124 9.70 -0.19 -6.25
CA GLY A 124 9.21 -0.93 -5.08
C GLY A 124 10.27 -1.86 -4.51
N LYS A 125 10.94 -2.64 -5.36
CA LYS A 125 12.03 -3.54 -4.95
C LYS A 125 13.22 -2.77 -4.33
N SER A 126 13.59 -1.62 -4.91
CA SER A 126 14.69 -0.79 -4.41
C SER A 126 14.38 -0.28 -3.00
N TRP A 127 13.17 0.25 -2.78
CA TRP A 127 12.75 0.76 -1.48
C TRP A 127 12.60 -0.34 -0.44
N ALA A 128 12.05 -1.49 -0.82
CA ALA A 128 11.96 -2.65 0.07
C ALA A 128 13.35 -3.15 0.51
N ARG A 129 14.33 -3.16 -0.41
CA ARG A 129 15.73 -3.49 -0.10
C ARG A 129 16.34 -2.50 0.91
N GLU A 130 16.11 -1.21 0.73
CA GLU A 130 16.60 -0.18 1.63
C GLU A 130 16.03 -0.33 3.05
N ILE A 131 14.71 -0.53 3.17
CA ILE A 131 14.05 -0.72 4.47
C ILE A 131 14.57 -1.97 5.18
N ASN A 132 14.67 -3.09 4.46
CA ASN A 132 15.22 -4.33 5.00
C ASN A 132 16.68 -4.19 5.44
N SER A 133 17.50 -3.45 4.69
CA SER A 133 18.90 -3.17 5.04
C SER A 133 19.01 -2.40 6.37
N ARG A 134 18.19 -1.36 6.55
CA ARG A 134 18.13 -0.57 7.80
C ARG A 134 17.72 -1.44 8.98
N ARG A 135 16.65 -2.22 8.81
CA ARG A 135 16.17 -3.17 9.82
C ARG A 135 17.25 -4.15 10.25
N ASN A 136 17.94 -4.76 9.30
CA ASN A 136 19.01 -5.72 9.58
C ASN A 136 20.17 -5.09 10.35
N SER A 137 20.54 -3.85 10.01
CA SER A 137 21.54 -3.08 10.75
C SER A 137 21.13 -2.84 12.20
N ILE A 138 19.89 -2.40 12.44
CA ILE A 138 19.33 -2.19 13.78
C ILE A 138 19.32 -3.50 14.59
N LEU A 139 18.88 -4.60 13.98
CA LEU A 139 18.85 -5.90 14.65
C LEU A 139 20.26 -6.39 14.98
N ALA A 140 21.25 -6.14 14.11
CA ALA A 140 22.64 -6.48 14.36
C ALA A 140 23.24 -5.64 15.50
N GLU A 141 22.88 -4.37 15.62
CA GLU A 141 23.28 -3.51 16.75
C GLU A 141 22.67 -3.99 18.06
N LYS A 142 21.37 -4.29 18.09
CA LYS A 142 20.70 -4.84 19.29
C LYS A 142 21.33 -6.15 19.77
N ARG A 143 21.82 -7.00 18.84
CA ARG A 143 22.50 -8.26 19.18
C ARG A 143 23.90 -8.07 19.78
N LYS A 144 24.57 -6.94 19.54
CA LYS A 144 25.92 -6.68 20.07
C LYS A 144 25.93 -6.34 21.56
N GLY A 145 24.77 -6.11 22.17
CA GLY A 145 24.64 -5.75 23.60
C GLY A 145 25.24 -4.38 23.92
N PRO A 146 24.84 -3.74 25.04
CA PRO A 146 25.51 -2.52 25.49
C PRO A 146 26.98 -2.86 25.83
N LYS A 147 27.90 -2.04 25.34
CA LYS A 147 29.33 -2.07 25.72
C LYS A 147 29.51 -1.68 27.18
#